data_AF-A0A5R9FSB3-F1
#
_entry.id   AF-A0A5R9FSB3-F1
#
_cell.length_a   1.000
_cell.length_b   1.000
_cell.length_c   1.000
_cell.angle_alpha   90.00
_cell.angle_beta   90.00
_cell.angle_gamma   90.00
#
_symmetry.space_group_name_H-M   'P 1'
#
loop_
_entity.id
_entity.type
_entity.pdbx_description
1 polymer ?
#
loop_
_entity_poly.entity_id
_entity_poly.type
_entity_poly.pdbx_seq_one_letter_code
_entity_poly.pdbx_strand_id
1 'polypeptide(L)'
;MVERSTSASWSESVFGELAASLSKLIPECIVRAHERARDGHRGVGTQTLEAYGHGLHASQYEELAAGLAGLPGATAVRLQARTVMVVAGQVLYPIRYAKRDVPVTVARLRRAVGLRADLIRRHGPEPLQGELDLGLDELQEQEFHKDLSQLNPDDGLVLLAYACAMGTGVLRLEWGDAELRRGDRHLLWHHHEPLELPDARRSA
;
A
#
# COMPACT_ATOMS: atom_id res chain seq x y z
N MET A 1 -28.69 -22.26 -21.69
CA MET A 1 -28.54 -20.96 -21.03
C MET A 1 -27.44 -21.14 -20.01
N VAL A 2 -26.22 -20.68 -20.30
CA VAL A 2 -25.07 -20.83 -19.39
C VAL A 2 -25.15 -19.65 -18.42
N GLU A 3 -25.49 -19.92 -17.17
CA GLU A 3 -25.30 -18.96 -16.08
C GLU A 3 -23.82 -18.62 -16.00
N ARG A 4 -23.47 -17.39 -16.37
CA ARG A 4 -22.17 -16.83 -16.00
C ARG A 4 -22.25 -16.58 -14.50
N SER A 5 -21.68 -17.48 -13.70
CA SER A 5 -21.26 -17.13 -12.35
C SER A 5 -20.20 -16.04 -12.46
N THR A 6 -20.61 -14.78 -12.37
CA THR A 6 -19.69 -13.67 -12.11
C THR A 6 -19.16 -13.88 -10.70
N SER A 7 -17.99 -14.52 -10.58
CA SER A 7 -17.23 -14.48 -9.33
C SER A 7 -16.98 -13.01 -9.01
N ALA A 8 -17.40 -12.55 -7.84
CA ALA A 8 -17.07 -11.22 -7.34
C ALA A 8 -15.55 -11.00 -7.43
N SER A 9 -15.12 -9.77 -7.73
CA SER A 9 -13.68 -9.45 -7.74
C SER A 9 -13.07 -9.65 -6.35
N TRP A 10 -11.75 -9.76 -6.25
CA TRP A 10 -11.08 -9.82 -4.95
C TRP A 10 -11.36 -8.54 -4.15
N SER A 11 -11.37 -7.38 -4.80
CA SER A 11 -11.70 -6.12 -4.14
C SER A 11 -13.13 -6.07 -3.60
N GLU A 12 -14.10 -6.66 -4.30
CA GLU A 12 -15.48 -6.78 -3.83
C GLU A 12 -15.60 -7.72 -2.63
N SER A 13 -14.81 -8.81 -2.57
CA SER A 13 -14.81 -9.71 -1.41
C SER A 13 -14.15 -9.08 -0.18
N VAL A 14 -13.14 -8.22 -0.38
CA VAL A 14 -12.39 -7.55 0.70
C VAL A 14 -13.09 -6.30 1.22
N PHE A 15 -13.61 -5.45 0.33
CA PHE A 15 -14.15 -4.14 0.69
C PHE A 15 -15.68 -4.03 0.58
N GLY A 16 -16.35 -5.05 0.03
CA GLY A 16 -17.78 -5.03 -0.20
C GLY A 16 -18.21 -3.82 -1.03
N GLU A 17 -19.25 -3.12 -0.58
CA GLU A 17 -19.82 -1.95 -1.25
C GLU A 17 -18.83 -0.76 -1.38
N LEU A 18 -17.77 -0.73 -0.56
CA LEU A 18 -16.76 0.33 -0.62
C LEU A 18 -15.76 0.15 -1.75
N ALA A 19 -15.67 -1.05 -2.37
CA ALA A 19 -14.68 -1.37 -3.39
C ALA A 19 -14.69 -0.35 -4.55
N ALA A 20 -15.87 -0.03 -5.09
CA ALA A 20 -16.01 0.92 -6.20
C ALA A 20 -15.69 2.38 -5.83
N SER A 21 -15.85 2.75 -4.56
CA SER A 21 -15.50 4.09 -4.08
C SER A 21 -13.99 4.19 -3.86
N LEU A 22 -13.40 3.18 -3.21
CA LEU A 22 -11.98 3.11 -2.94
C LEU A 22 -11.15 3.05 -4.24
N SER A 23 -11.63 2.31 -5.25
CA SER A 23 -10.92 2.19 -6.53
C SER A 23 -10.81 3.53 -7.29
N LYS A 24 -11.65 4.51 -6.97
CA LYS A 24 -11.59 5.88 -7.50
C LYS A 24 -10.80 6.81 -6.59
N LEU A 25 -11.09 6.79 -5.30
CA LEU A 25 -10.51 7.72 -4.33
C LEU A 25 -9.01 7.47 -4.10
N ILE A 26 -8.58 6.20 -4.04
CA ILE A 26 -7.17 5.87 -3.77
C ILE A 26 -6.24 6.42 -4.86
N PRO A 27 -6.49 6.20 -6.17
CA PRO A 27 -5.69 6.81 -7.23
C PRO A 27 -5.63 8.34 -7.16
N GLU A 28 -6.76 9.01 -6.90
CA GLU A 28 -6.82 10.45 -6.75
C GLU A 28 -5.95 10.95 -5.59
N CYS A 29 -5.92 10.23 -4.46
CA CYS A 29 -5.06 10.57 -3.32
C CYS A 29 -3.58 10.40 -3.66
N ILE A 30 -3.20 9.29 -4.31
CA ILE A 30 -1.80 9.01 -4.66
C ILE A 30 -1.28 10.00 -5.72
N VAL A 31 -2.11 10.38 -6.69
CA VAL A 31 -1.77 11.40 -7.69
C VAL A 31 -1.59 12.77 -7.02
N ARG A 32 -2.51 13.20 -6.15
CA ARG A 32 -2.36 14.46 -5.40
C ARG A 32 -1.12 14.47 -4.52
N ALA A 33 -0.80 13.36 -3.87
CA ALA A 33 0.41 13.24 -3.06
C ALA A 33 1.67 13.42 -3.92
N HIS A 34 1.69 12.81 -5.11
CA HIS A 34 2.75 13.00 -6.07
C HIS A 34 2.91 14.47 -6.49
N GLU A 35 1.80 15.13 -6.83
CA GLU A 35 1.81 16.54 -7.25
C GLU A 35 2.30 17.45 -6.13
N ARG A 36 1.79 17.30 -4.91
CA ARG A 36 2.24 18.05 -3.73
C ARG A 36 3.74 17.87 -3.48
N ALA A 37 4.24 16.65 -3.59
CA ALA A 37 5.68 16.37 -3.43
C ALA A 37 6.53 17.01 -4.54
N ARG A 38 6.04 16.99 -5.78
CA ARG A 38 6.72 17.61 -6.93
C ARG A 38 6.78 19.13 -6.78
N ASP A 39 5.68 19.75 -6.39
CA ASP A 39 5.60 21.20 -6.19
C ASP A 39 6.42 21.66 -4.99
N GLY A 40 6.38 20.91 -3.89
CA GLY A 40 7.26 21.14 -2.74
C GLY A 40 8.74 21.07 -3.12
N HIS A 41 9.15 20.09 -3.93
CA HIS A 41 10.53 19.99 -4.41
C HIS A 41 10.92 21.17 -5.32
N ARG A 42 10.04 21.57 -6.24
CA ARG A 42 10.26 22.75 -7.10
C ARG A 42 10.48 24.02 -6.26
N GLY A 43 9.71 24.20 -5.20
CA GLY A 43 9.86 25.33 -4.29
C GLY A 43 11.20 25.37 -3.54
N VAL A 44 11.76 24.21 -3.19
CA VAL A 44 13.08 24.12 -2.53
C VAL A 44 14.24 24.39 -3.51
N GLY A 45 14.07 24.07 -4.80
CA GLY A 45 15.08 24.38 -5.83
C GLY A 45 16.40 23.60 -5.71
N THR A 46 16.42 22.50 -4.94
CA THR A 46 17.60 21.63 -4.81
C THR A 46 17.76 20.71 -6.01
N GLN A 47 18.99 20.34 -6.34
CA GLN A 47 19.29 19.35 -7.37
C GLN A 47 19.04 17.91 -6.91
N THR A 48 19.05 17.65 -5.60
CA THR A 48 18.84 16.30 -5.06
C THR A 48 17.36 15.97 -4.92
N LEU A 49 16.97 14.73 -5.21
CA LEU A 49 15.57 14.29 -5.08
C LEU A 49 15.15 14.03 -3.61
N GLU A 50 15.93 14.48 -2.63
CA GLU A 50 15.64 14.30 -1.20
C GLU A 50 14.33 14.99 -0.82
N ALA A 51 14.14 16.26 -1.21
CA ALA A 51 12.90 17.00 -0.92
C ALA A 51 11.67 16.32 -1.55
N TYR A 52 11.80 15.82 -2.78
CA TYR A 52 10.72 15.08 -3.45
C TYR A 52 10.43 13.75 -2.74
N GLY A 53 11.48 12.97 -2.41
CA GLY A 53 11.33 11.66 -1.78
C GLY A 53 10.69 11.74 -0.39
N HIS A 54 11.16 12.66 0.46
CA HIS A 54 10.60 12.89 1.78
C HIS A 54 9.19 13.48 1.71
N GLY A 55 8.95 14.45 0.83
CA GLY A 55 7.63 15.04 0.61
C GLY A 55 6.61 14.01 0.14
N LEU A 56 6.95 13.17 -0.84
CA LEU A 56 6.07 12.10 -1.33
C LEU A 56 5.72 11.11 -0.23
N HIS A 57 6.72 10.74 0.55
CA HIS A 57 6.56 9.79 1.62
C HIS A 57 5.65 10.28 2.75
N ALA A 58 5.61 11.59 3.03
CA ALA A 58 4.66 12.17 3.98
C ALA A 58 3.26 12.35 3.34
N SER A 59 3.21 13.04 2.20
CA SER A 59 1.96 13.40 1.50
C SER A 59 1.11 12.21 1.11
N GLN A 60 1.68 11.04 0.79
CA GLN A 60 0.88 9.84 0.48
C GLN A 60 -0.04 9.43 1.64
N TYR A 61 0.40 9.59 2.89
CA TYR A 61 -0.41 9.26 4.06
C TYR A 61 -1.43 10.37 4.36
N GLU A 62 -1.01 11.63 4.19
CA GLU A 62 -1.89 12.78 4.42
C GLU A 62 -3.04 12.82 3.42
N GLU A 63 -2.78 12.58 2.13
CA GLU A 63 -3.81 12.57 1.08
C GLU A 63 -4.75 11.38 1.24
N LEU A 64 -4.24 10.19 1.56
CA LEU A 64 -5.11 9.04 1.88
C LEU A 64 -5.98 9.34 3.11
N ALA A 65 -5.42 9.93 4.16
CA ALA A 65 -6.19 10.29 5.35
C ALA A 65 -7.28 11.32 5.03
N ALA A 66 -6.96 12.37 4.29
CA ALA A 66 -7.92 13.40 3.90
C ALA A 66 -9.00 12.87 2.94
N GLY A 67 -8.61 12.08 1.93
CA GLY A 67 -9.52 11.60 0.89
C GLY A 67 -10.43 10.47 1.34
N LEU A 68 -10.04 9.69 2.34
CA LEU A 68 -10.81 8.53 2.82
C LEU A 68 -11.58 8.79 4.12
N ALA A 69 -11.35 9.92 4.81
CA ALA A 69 -11.98 10.23 6.10
C ALA A 69 -13.52 10.24 6.08
N GLY A 70 -14.14 10.51 4.92
CA GLY A 70 -15.60 10.53 4.77
C GLY A 70 -16.24 9.18 4.51
N LEU A 71 -15.46 8.10 4.33
CA LEU A 71 -16.01 6.79 4.04
C LEU A 71 -16.60 6.13 5.31
N PRO A 72 -17.75 5.43 5.19
CA PRO A 72 -18.31 4.69 6.31
C PRO A 72 -17.31 3.71 6.92
N GLY A 73 -17.12 3.79 8.24
CA GLY A 73 -16.20 2.90 8.97
C GLY A 73 -14.71 3.14 8.73
N ALA A 74 -14.32 4.19 8.00
CA ALA A 74 -12.92 4.56 7.85
C ALA A 74 -12.37 5.14 9.16
N THR A 75 -11.22 4.63 9.61
CA THR A 75 -10.54 5.12 10.80
C THR A 75 -9.09 5.47 10.51
N ALA A 76 -8.59 6.52 11.17
CA ALA A 76 -7.22 6.98 11.05
C ALA A 76 -6.41 6.48 12.24
N VAL A 77 -5.36 5.70 11.99
CA VAL A 77 -4.49 5.12 13.03
C VAL A 77 -3.07 5.64 12.90
N ARG A 78 -2.46 6.06 14.00
CA ARG A 78 -1.11 6.65 14.03
C ARG A 78 -0.05 5.56 14.26
N LEU A 79 0.85 5.35 13.29
CA LEU A 79 1.98 4.42 13.34
C LEU A 79 3.30 5.14 13.03
N GLN A 80 4.29 5.14 13.93
CA GLN A 80 5.61 5.79 13.80
C GLN A 80 5.57 7.13 13.05
N ALA A 81 4.79 8.07 13.57
CA ALA A 81 4.63 9.39 13.01
C ALA A 81 3.99 9.45 11.60
N ARG A 82 3.25 8.41 11.18
CA ARG A 82 2.37 8.42 9.99
C ARG A 82 0.95 8.08 10.39
N THR A 83 -0.02 8.54 9.62
CA THR A 83 -1.42 8.18 9.80
C THR A 83 -1.81 7.23 8.67
N VAL A 84 -2.11 5.97 9.01
CA VAL A 84 -2.65 4.99 8.06
C VAL A 84 -4.17 5.00 8.16
N MET A 85 -4.84 4.64 7.07
CA MET A 85 -6.29 4.48 7.06
C MET A 85 -6.63 3.01 7.19
N VAL A 86 -7.57 2.69 8.06
CA VAL A 86 -8.21 1.37 8.16
C VAL A 86 -9.61 1.52 7.60
N VAL A 87 -9.96 0.72 6.58
CA VAL A 87 -11.28 0.73 5.92
C VAL A 87 -11.72 -0.72 5.74
N ALA A 88 -12.95 -1.04 6.15
CA ALA A 88 -13.47 -2.42 6.12
C ALA A 88 -12.54 -3.45 6.80
N GLY A 89 -11.92 -3.08 7.92
CA GLY A 89 -10.95 -3.93 8.62
C GLY A 89 -9.64 -4.16 7.86
N GLN A 90 -9.33 -3.34 6.86
CA GLN A 90 -8.09 -3.42 6.10
C GLN A 90 -7.23 -2.17 6.31
N VAL A 91 -6.01 -2.36 6.76
CA VAL A 91 -4.98 -1.31 6.79
C VAL A 91 -4.54 -1.02 5.36
N LEU A 92 -4.73 0.22 4.91
CA LEU A 92 -4.30 0.67 3.60
C LEU A 92 -2.88 1.24 3.68
N TYR A 93 -1.91 0.54 3.09
CA TYR A 93 -0.49 0.88 3.26
C TYR A 93 0.21 1.22 1.93
N PRO A 94 0.54 2.50 1.67
CA PRO A 94 1.14 2.92 0.41
C PRO A 94 2.64 2.61 0.31
N ILE A 95 3.02 1.97 -0.80
CA ILE A 95 4.41 1.66 -1.14
C ILE A 95 4.78 2.12 -2.56
N ARG A 96 5.72 3.06 -2.64
CA ARG A 96 6.42 3.30 -3.91
C ARG A 96 7.42 2.17 -4.16
N TYR A 97 7.17 1.32 -5.14
CA TYR A 97 8.04 0.17 -5.44
C TYR A 97 8.99 0.42 -6.61
N ALA A 98 8.61 1.30 -7.56
CA ALA A 98 9.42 1.55 -8.75
C ALA A 98 9.44 3.04 -9.16
N LYS A 99 10.44 3.37 -10.00
CA LYS A 99 10.57 4.66 -10.70
C LYS A 99 10.21 4.56 -12.19
N ARG A 100 9.83 3.38 -12.66
CA ARG A 100 9.52 3.04 -14.05
C ARG A 100 8.26 2.20 -14.06
N ASP A 101 7.56 2.19 -15.18
CA ASP A 101 6.40 1.33 -15.38
C ASP A 101 6.87 -0.13 -15.52
N VAL A 102 6.77 -0.87 -14.43
CA VAL A 102 7.11 -2.30 -14.35
C VAL A 102 6.06 -3.00 -13.49
N PRO A 103 5.76 -4.29 -13.71
CA PRO A 103 4.73 -5.00 -12.97
C PRO A 103 4.93 -4.99 -11.45
N VAL A 104 3.85 -5.05 -10.68
CA VAL A 104 3.91 -5.08 -9.22
C VAL A 104 4.59 -6.35 -8.69
N THR A 105 4.58 -7.42 -9.49
CA THR A 105 5.23 -8.70 -9.16
C THR A 105 6.76 -8.62 -9.07
N VAL A 106 7.38 -7.54 -9.55
CA VAL A 106 8.82 -7.28 -9.31
C VAL A 106 9.07 -6.42 -8.06
N ALA A 107 8.03 -6.06 -7.31
CA ALA A 107 8.13 -5.22 -6.14
C ALA A 107 8.99 -5.88 -5.05
N ARG A 108 9.86 -5.07 -4.47
CA ARG A 108 10.71 -5.46 -3.35
C ARG A 108 10.81 -4.34 -2.34
N LEU A 109 10.88 -4.70 -1.07
CA LEU A 109 11.17 -3.77 0.01
C LEU A 109 12.62 -3.28 -0.08
N ARG A 110 12.87 -2.07 0.44
CA ARG A 110 14.25 -1.58 0.60
C ARG A 110 15.00 -2.42 1.63
N ARG A 111 14.30 -2.80 2.70
CA ARG A 111 14.76 -3.61 3.84
C ARG A 111 13.64 -4.56 4.25
N ALA A 112 13.98 -5.79 4.61
CA ALA A 112 13.04 -6.79 5.13
C ALA A 112 12.88 -6.70 6.67
N VAL A 113 13.03 -5.49 7.24
CA VAL A 113 12.97 -5.23 8.69
C VAL A 113 12.28 -3.90 8.97
N GLY A 114 11.79 -3.73 10.21
CA GLY A 114 11.12 -2.54 10.71
C GLY A 114 9.63 -2.49 10.34
N LEU A 115 8.96 -1.39 10.71
CA LEU A 115 7.50 -1.26 10.68
C LEU A 115 6.82 -1.84 9.44
N ARG A 116 7.35 -1.58 8.24
CA ARG A 116 6.76 -2.09 6.99
C ARG A 116 6.81 -3.63 6.92
N ALA A 117 7.97 -4.21 7.23
CA ALA A 117 8.13 -5.66 7.21
C ALA A 117 7.27 -6.31 8.29
N ASP A 118 7.23 -5.70 9.48
CA ASP A 118 6.43 -6.15 10.62
C ASP A 118 4.93 -6.08 10.30
N LEU A 119 4.47 -5.01 9.66
CA LEU A 119 3.08 -4.85 9.23
C LEU A 119 2.68 -5.95 8.24
N ILE A 120 3.53 -6.23 7.24
CA ILE A 120 3.27 -7.29 6.25
C ILE A 120 3.24 -8.67 6.89
N ARG A 121 4.17 -8.96 7.80
CA ARG A 121 4.21 -10.27 8.47
C ARG A 121 3.05 -10.49 9.42
N ARG A 122 2.55 -9.43 10.06
CA ARG A 122 1.49 -9.53 11.07
C ARG A 122 0.09 -9.45 10.48
N HIS A 123 -0.12 -8.61 9.47
CA HIS A 123 -1.46 -8.32 8.92
C HIS A 123 -1.59 -8.71 7.44
N GLY A 124 -0.51 -9.12 6.79
CA GLY A 124 -0.55 -9.69 5.44
C GLY A 124 -1.11 -11.12 5.44
N PRO A 125 -1.27 -11.73 4.25
CA PRO A 125 -1.76 -13.09 4.13
C PRO A 125 -0.76 -14.10 4.70
N GLU A 126 -1.29 -15.24 5.14
CA GLU A 126 -0.48 -16.39 5.54
C GLU A 126 0.43 -16.85 4.39
N PRO A 127 1.67 -17.28 4.65
CA PRO A 127 2.58 -17.70 3.59
C PRO A 127 2.04 -18.84 2.72
N LEU A 128 2.11 -18.72 1.37
CA LEU A 128 1.67 -19.78 0.43
C LEU A 128 2.46 -21.08 0.58
N GLN A 129 3.74 -20.96 0.95
CA GLN A 129 4.58 -22.10 1.27
C GLN A 129 4.77 -22.13 2.78
N GLY A 130 4.19 -23.14 3.42
CA GLY A 130 4.43 -23.42 4.83
C GLY A 130 5.92 -23.62 5.09
N GLU A 131 6.36 -23.27 6.29
CA GLU A 131 7.74 -23.50 6.71
C GLU A 131 8.06 -24.99 6.58
N LEU A 132 9.18 -25.29 5.92
CA LEU A 132 9.81 -26.59 6.10
C LEU A 132 10.32 -26.60 7.54
N ASP A 133 9.53 -27.21 8.43
CA ASP A 133 9.95 -27.49 9.79
C ASP A 133 11.07 -28.53 9.73
N LEU A 134 12.31 -28.03 9.77
CA LEU A 134 13.52 -28.86 9.80
C LEU A 134 13.89 -29.30 11.22
N GLY A 135 13.01 -29.10 12.22
CA GLY A 135 13.31 -29.38 13.62
C GLY A 135 14.44 -28.52 14.18
N LEU A 136 14.71 -27.38 13.53
CA LEU A 136 15.66 -26.37 13.96
C LEU A 136 14.88 -25.25 14.64
N ASP A 137 14.40 -25.52 15.85
CA ASP A 137 13.74 -24.53 16.69
C ASP A 137 14.73 -23.43 17.09
N GLU A 138 14.82 -22.40 16.27
CA GLU A 138 14.93 -21.04 16.79
C GLU A 138 13.57 -20.38 16.57
N LEU A 139 12.64 -20.64 17.50
CA LEU A 139 11.50 -19.76 17.77
C LEU A 139 12.06 -18.42 18.26
N GLN A 140 12.65 -17.62 17.36
CA GLN A 140 12.81 -16.20 17.62
C GLN A 140 11.40 -15.64 17.64
N GLU A 141 10.86 -15.42 18.84
CA GLU A 141 9.75 -14.51 19.05
C GLU A 141 10.10 -13.21 18.33
N GLN A 142 9.50 -12.99 17.17
CA GLN A 142 9.83 -11.85 16.35
C GLN A 142 9.18 -10.65 17.02
N GLU A 143 9.97 -9.86 17.75
CA GLU A 143 9.49 -8.63 18.39
C GLU A 143 9.02 -7.65 17.30
N PHE A 144 7.71 -7.61 17.09
CA PHE A 144 7.09 -6.67 16.18
C PHE A 144 7.17 -5.25 16.73
N HIS A 145 7.23 -4.27 15.83
CA HIS A 145 7.19 -2.87 16.23
C HIS A 145 5.98 -2.55 17.14
N LYS A 146 6.23 -1.98 18.32
CA LYS A 146 5.22 -1.70 19.36
C LYS A 146 3.98 -0.95 18.87
N ASP A 147 4.13 -0.07 17.88
CA ASP A 147 3.01 0.72 17.34
C ASP A 147 1.98 -0.16 16.61
N LEU A 148 2.32 -1.40 16.21
CA LEU A 148 1.33 -2.33 15.65
C LEU A 148 0.26 -2.73 16.67
N SER A 149 0.49 -2.54 17.97
CA SER A 149 -0.55 -2.69 19.00
C SER A 149 -1.71 -1.69 18.87
N GLN A 150 -1.55 -0.64 18.05
CA GLN A 150 -2.61 0.34 17.78
C GLN A 150 -3.60 -0.15 16.72
N LEU A 151 -3.30 -1.23 16.01
CA LEU A 151 -4.18 -1.88 15.04
C LEU A 151 -4.94 -3.02 15.72
N ASN A 152 -6.14 -3.34 15.20
CA ASN A 152 -6.83 -4.55 15.64
C ASN A 152 -6.02 -5.76 15.14
N PRO A 153 -5.73 -6.77 15.98
CA PRO A 153 -5.08 -8.00 15.53
C PRO A 153 -5.77 -8.68 14.34
N ASP A 154 -7.09 -8.52 14.21
CA ASP A 154 -7.88 -9.10 13.12
C ASP A 154 -7.92 -8.22 11.85
N ASP A 155 -7.32 -7.03 11.87
CA ASP A 155 -7.22 -6.20 10.67
C ASP A 155 -6.32 -6.88 9.64
N GLY A 156 -6.77 -6.93 8.38
CA GLY A 156 -5.94 -7.32 7.25
C GLY A 156 -5.07 -6.16 6.74
N LEU A 157 -4.21 -6.45 5.76
CA LEU A 157 -3.34 -5.47 5.11
C LEU A 157 -3.57 -5.47 3.60
N VAL A 158 -3.87 -4.29 3.06
CA VAL A 158 -3.86 -4.04 1.62
C VAL A 158 -2.72 -3.09 1.27
N LEU A 159 -1.80 -3.57 0.46
CA LEU A 159 -0.70 -2.78 -0.07
C LEU A 159 -1.18 -1.94 -1.24
N LEU A 160 -0.96 -0.63 -1.18
CA LEU A 160 -1.20 0.28 -2.30
C LEU A 160 0.13 0.51 -3.02
N ALA A 161 0.46 -0.37 -3.95
CA ALA A 161 1.75 -0.39 -4.61
C ALA A 161 1.75 0.43 -5.89
N TYR A 162 2.58 1.47 -5.93
CA TYR A 162 2.65 2.37 -7.07
C TYR A 162 4.06 2.59 -7.61
N ALA A 163 4.13 2.79 -8.92
CA ALA A 163 5.32 3.24 -9.63
C ALA A 163 5.14 4.71 -9.98
N CYS A 164 6.14 5.54 -9.67
CA CYS A 164 6.12 6.95 -10.04
C CYS A 164 7.52 7.52 -10.23
N ALA A 165 7.64 8.55 -11.06
CA ALA A 165 8.84 9.35 -11.20
C ALA A 165 8.50 10.84 -11.19
N MET A 166 9.38 11.66 -10.62
CA MET A 166 9.15 13.10 -10.46
C MET A 166 8.78 13.80 -11.78
N GLY A 167 9.39 13.39 -12.90
CA GLY A 167 9.15 14.00 -14.20
C GLY A 167 7.89 13.53 -14.91
N THR A 168 7.40 12.32 -14.63
CA THR A 168 6.35 11.67 -15.43
C THR A 168 5.07 11.39 -14.65
N GLY A 169 5.02 11.65 -13.35
CA GLY A 169 3.83 11.35 -12.54
C GLY A 169 3.81 9.94 -11.97
N VAL A 170 2.62 9.55 -11.51
CA VAL A 170 2.26 8.17 -11.18
C VAL A 170 2.05 7.43 -12.50
N LEU A 171 2.72 6.31 -12.67
CA LEU A 171 2.74 5.50 -13.90
C LEU A 171 1.80 4.30 -13.78
N ARG A 172 1.73 3.72 -12.59
CA ARG A 172 0.96 2.51 -12.28
C ARG A 172 0.63 2.51 -10.80
N LEU A 173 -0.54 2.00 -10.47
CA LEU A 173 -0.99 1.76 -9.11
C LEU A 173 -1.81 0.48 -9.09
N GLU A 174 -1.47 -0.41 -8.17
CA GLU A 174 -2.22 -1.62 -7.90
C GLU A 174 -2.45 -1.76 -6.41
N TRP A 175 -3.54 -2.43 -6.05
CA TRP A 175 -3.79 -2.87 -4.69
C TRP A 175 -3.78 -4.38 -4.59
N GLY A 176 -3.58 -4.90 -3.39
CA GLY A 176 -3.54 -6.34 -3.19
C GLY A 176 -3.00 -6.73 -1.82
N ASP A 177 -3.05 -8.03 -1.56
CA ASP A 177 -2.40 -8.68 -0.44
C ASP A 177 -1.11 -9.36 -0.92
N ALA A 178 -0.08 -9.29 -0.07
CA ALA A 178 1.20 -9.91 -0.39
C ALA A 178 1.91 -10.33 0.89
N GLU A 179 2.50 -11.51 0.87
CA GLU A 179 3.41 -11.96 1.90
C GLU A 179 4.82 -11.38 1.67
N LEU A 180 5.59 -11.26 2.75
CA LEU A 180 7.01 -10.97 2.69
C LEU A 180 7.80 -12.27 2.87
N ARG A 181 8.44 -12.75 1.81
CA ARG A 181 9.25 -13.97 1.86
C ARG A 181 10.35 -13.84 2.91
N ARG A 182 10.47 -14.82 3.82
CA ARG A 182 11.52 -14.84 4.86
C ARG A 182 12.91 -14.78 4.22
N GLY A 183 13.77 -13.91 4.75
CA GLY A 183 15.15 -13.72 4.29
C GLY A 183 15.32 -12.95 2.98
N ASP A 184 14.24 -12.65 2.26
CA ASP A 184 14.30 -11.88 1.01
C ASP A 184 13.53 -10.55 1.13
N ARG A 185 13.79 -9.63 0.20
CA ARG A 185 13.10 -8.35 0.10
C ARG A 185 11.89 -8.41 -0.82
N HIS A 186 11.64 -9.53 -1.48
CA HIS A 186 10.56 -9.66 -2.46
C HIS A 186 9.20 -9.80 -1.79
N LEU A 187 8.19 -9.15 -2.38
CA LEU A 187 6.79 -9.35 -2.05
C LEU A 187 6.24 -10.41 -2.99
N LEU A 188 5.58 -11.42 -2.42
CA LEU A 188 4.85 -12.42 -3.18
C LEU A 188 3.37 -12.11 -3.07
N TRP A 189 2.80 -11.66 -4.18
CA TRP A 189 1.40 -11.22 -4.26
C TRP A 189 0.49 -12.43 -4.38
N HIS A 190 -0.48 -12.54 -3.48
CA HIS A 190 -1.51 -13.58 -3.56
C HIS A 190 -2.61 -13.11 -4.50
N HIS A 191 -3.06 -11.88 -4.29
CA HIS A 191 -3.99 -11.17 -5.16
C HIS A 191 -3.46 -9.77 -5.43
N HIS A 192 -3.68 -9.29 -6.65
CA HIS A 192 -3.54 -7.88 -6.95
C HIS A 192 -4.42 -7.51 -8.12
N GLU A 193 -4.96 -6.30 -8.08
CA GLU A 193 -5.77 -5.74 -9.15
C GLU A 193 -5.27 -4.32 -9.49
N PRO A 194 -5.28 -3.94 -10.78
CA PRO A 194 -4.92 -2.60 -11.18
C PRO A 194 -5.97 -1.59 -10.71
N LEU A 195 -5.52 -0.40 -10.33
CA LEU A 195 -6.36 0.75 -10.09
C LEU A 195 -6.19 1.77 -11.22
N GLU A 196 -7.31 2.16 -11.82
CA GLU A 196 -7.31 3.14 -12.91
C GLU A 196 -6.85 4.50 -12.40
N LEU A 197 -5.82 5.05 -13.04
CA LEU A 197 -5.33 6.38 -12.71
C LEU A 197 -6.30 7.44 -13.25
N PRO A 198 -6.55 8.54 -12.51
CA PRO A 198 -7.39 9.61 -13.01
C PRO A 198 -6.76 10.20 -14.27
N ASP A 199 -7.58 10.37 -15.32
CA ASP A 199 -7.16 11.01 -16.56
C ASP A 199 -6.55 12.38 -16.26
N ALA A 200 -5.31 12.62 -16.72
CA ALA A 200 -4.61 13.89 -16.59
C ALA A 200 -5.34 15.09 -17.22
N ARG A 201 -6.47 14.87 -17.91
CA ARG A 201 -7.27 15.89 -18.61
C ARG A 201 -8.44 16.44 -17.80
N ARG A 202 -8.67 16.01 -16.56
CA ARG A 202 -9.80 16.48 -15.73
C ARG A 202 -9.50 17.67 -14.81
N SER A 203 -8.27 18.19 -14.83
CA SER A 203 -7.88 19.36 -14.05
C SER A 203 -7.39 20.46 -15.00
N ALA A 204 -8.33 21.10 -15.69
CA ALA A 204 -8.16 22.36 -16.40
C ALA A 204 -9.36 23.27 -16.11
#